data_AF-A0A2P8CHP8-F1
#
_entry.id   AF-A0A2P8CHP8-F1
#
_cell.length_a   1.000
_cell.length_b   1.000
_cell.length_c   1.000
_cell.angle_alpha   90.00
_cell.angle_beta   90.00
_cell.angle_gamma   90.00
#
_symmetry.space_group_name_H-M   'P 1'
#
loop_
_entity.id
_entity.type
_entity.pdbx_description
1 polymer ?
#
loop_
_entity_poly.entity_id
_entity_poly.type
_entity_poly.pdbx_seq_one_letter_code
_entity_poly.pdbx_strand_id
1 'polypeptide(L)'
;MIDWRNYKETPTTELIELIKSKDGLGNLDIAKAAFRAFYFRFWPVIAKTAERISLNNNFDKEFAVEILERTFKRFWKYPNFRLEKMKASTPDKGVELYLLRIAQNSFYDLLNERKGINVSPYDGSEEIVYDVEIPDELLNVRSEKLIILKKVLETFSWKHKVIYLTYLKYEMQGHKLPRKLLTELREKLDISQDTIRYYRYEVIRKINEYTELWQQRDEV
;
A
#
# COMPACT_ATOMS: atom_id res chain seq x y z
N MET A 1 18.15 -16.70 -20.11
CA MET A 1 16.94 -15.86 -20.11
C MET A 1 15.89 -16.57 -20.94
N ILE A 2 14.71 -16.84 -20.38
CA ILE A 2 13.62 -17.56 -21.08
C ILE A 2 13.01 -16.63 -22.14
N ASP A 3 12.84 -17.09 -23.39
CA ASP A 3 12.20 -16.29 -24.44
C ASP A 3 10.68 -16.23 -24.22
N TRP A 4 10.14 -15.02 -24.17
CA TRP A 4 8.70 -14.77 -24.03
C TRP A 4 7.90 -15.28 -25.22
N ARG A 5 8.52 -15.39 -26.40
CA ARG A 5 7.85 -15.87 -27.62
C ARG A 5 7.31 -17.29 -27.47
N ASN A 6 7.91 -18.09 -26.59
CA ASN A 6 7.42 -19.43 -26.25
C ASN A 6 6.03 -19.41 -25.61
N TYR A 7 5.63 -18.27 -25.05
CA TYR A 7 4.34 -18.09 -24.38
C TYR A 7 3.33 -17.28 -25.22
N LYS A 8 3.68 -16.94 -26.47
CA LYS A 8 2.87 -16.05 -27.31
C LYS A 8 1.46 -16.60 -27.56
N GLU A 9 1.35 -17.91 -27.77
CA GLU A 9 0.09 -18.61 -28.04
C GLU A 9 -0.52 -19.25 -26.77
N THR A 10 0.13 -19.12 -25.61
CA THR A 10 -0.36 -19.65 -24.33
C THR A 10 -1.69 -19.00 -23.96
N PRO A 11 -2.72 -19.76 -23.56
CA PRO A 11 -4.00 -19.19 -23.13
C PRO A 11 -3.85 -18.11 -22.04
N THR A 12 -4.69 -17.08 -22.09
CA THR A 12 -4.60 -15.95 -21.14
C THR A 12 -4.72 -16.38 -19.68
N THR A 13 -5.57 -17.36 -19.38
CA THR A 13 -5.72 -17.91 -18.03
C THR A 13 -4.41 -18.52 -17.53
N GLU A 14 -3.72 -19.29 -18.38
CA GLU A 14 -2.44 -19.92 -18.05
C GLU A 14 -1.32 -18.88 -17.88
N LEU A 15 -1.26 -17.87 -18.77
CA LEU A 15 -0.34 -16.74 -18.59
C LEU A 15 -0.51 -16.09 -17.21
N ILE A 16 -1.74 -15.90 -16.75
CA ILE A 16 -2.03 -15.29 -15.46
C ILE A 16 -1.55 -16.15 -14.30
N GLU A 17 -1.77 -17.46 -14.35
CA GLU A 17 -1.29 -18.37 -13.30
C GLU A 17 0.25 -18.40 -13.24
N LEU A 18 0.92 -18.40 -14.39
CA LEU A 18 2.37 -18.28 -14.46
C LEU A 18 2.85 -16.95 -13.85
N ILE A 19 2.16 -15.84 -14.13
CA ILE A 19 2.48 -14.52 -13.55
C ILE A 19 2.26 -14.51 -12.02
N LYS A 20 1.17 -15.10 -11.52
CA LYS A 20 0.89 -15.21 -10.08
C LYS A 20 1.98 -15.99 -9.33
N SER A 21 2.62 -16.94 -10.00
CA SER A 21 3.69 -17.76 -9.42
C SER A 21 5.02 -17.02 -9.20
N LYS A 22 5.12 -15.72 -9.54
CA LYS A 22 6.35 -14.91 -9.52
C LYS A 22 7.11 -14.90 -8.18
N ASP A 23 6.41 -15.09 -7.07
CA ASP A 23 6.98 -15.08 -5.72
C ASP A 23 7.39 -16.50 -5.25
N GLY A 24 7.20 -17.52 -6.09
CA GLY A 24 7.63 -18.90 -5.85
C GLY A 24 9.10 -19.14 -6.20
N LEU A 25 9.76 -20.04 -5.46
CA LEU A 25 11.17 -20.38 -5.64
C LEU A 25 11.43 -20.87 -7.09
N GLY A 26 12.33 -20.19 -7.81
CA GLY A 26 12.71 -20.56 -9.19
C GLY A 26 11.75 -20.12 -10.30
N ASN A 27 10.62 -19.49 -9.98
CA ASN A 27 9.58 -19.17 -10.97
C ASN A 27 9.73 -17.79 -11.63
N LEU A 28 10.62 -16.93 -11.13
CA LEU A 28 10.67 -15.52 -11.53
C LEU A 28 10.91 -15.31 -13.03
N ASP A 29 11.81 -16.09 -13.65
CA ASP A 29 12.12 -15.95 -15.08
C ASP A 29 10.96 -16.41 -15.97
N ILE A 30 10.25 -17.46 -15.55
CA ILE A 30 9.04 -17.95 -16.23
C ILE A 30 7.95 -16.89 -16.12
N ALA A 31 7.71 -16.35 -14.92
CA ALA A 31 6.73 -15.31 -14.68
C ALA A 31 7.02 -14.04 -15.48
N LYS A 32 8.28 -13.62 -15.60
CA LYS A 32 8.70 -12.48 -16.44
C LYS A 32 8.45 -12.74 -17.93
N ALA A 33 8.77 -13.93 -18.43
CA ALA A 33 8.53 -14.31 -19.81
C ALA A 33 7.02 -14.34 -20.13
N ALA A 34 6.22 -14.97 -19.26
CA ALA A 34 4.76 -14.99 -19.35
C ALA A 34 4.16 -13.58 -19.27
N PHE A 35 4.64 -12.74 -18.35
CA PHE A 35 4.20 -11.34 -18.24
C PHE A 35 4.52 -10.53 -19.50
N ARG A 36 5.66 -10.79 -20.14
CA ARG A 36 6.01 -10.11 -21.40
C ARG A 36 5.10 -10.54 -22.55
N ALA A 37 4.75 -11.82 -22.66
CA ALA A 37 3.75 -12.28 -23.62
C ALA A 37 2.37 -11.68 -23.35
N PHE A 38 1.95 -11.65 -22.08
CA PHE A 38 0.73 -10.98 -21.63
C PHE A 38 0.73 -9.49 -21.98
N TYR A 39 1.83 -8.79 -21.70
CA TYR A 39 2.02 -7.37 -22.01
C TYR A 39 1.76 -7.13 -23.50
N PHE A 40 2.46 -7.85 -24.39
CA PHE A 40 2.28 -7.66 -25.84
C PHE A 40 0.87 -8.01 -26.33
N ARG A 41 0.21 -9.00 -25.72
CA ARG A 41 -1.17 -9.37 -26.06
C ARG A 41 -2.15 -8.23 -25.79
N PHE A 42 -2.05 -7.58 -24.64
CA PHE A 42 -3.02 -6.55 -24.21
C PHE A 42 -2.55 -5.11 -24.49
N TRP A 43 -1.28 -4.89 -24.79
CA TRP A 43 -0.72 -3.57 -25.02
C TRP A 43 -1.49 -2.74 -26.07
N PRO A 44 -1.86 -3.25 -27.26
CA PRO A 44 -2.48 -2.42 -28.29
C PRO A 44 -3.82 -1.79 -27.84
N VAL A 45 -4.64 -2.56 -27.13
CA VAL A 45 -5.96 -2.10 -26.66
C VAL A 45 -5.86 -1.14 -25.48
N ILE A 46 -4.93 -1.38 -24.56
CA ILE A 46 -4.69 -0.49 -23.42
C ILE A 46 -4.01 0.80 -23.86
N ALA A 47 -3.03 0.74 -24.77
CA ALA A 47 -2.35 1.91 -25.32
C ALA A 47 -3.32 2.87 -26.01
N LYS A 48 -4.16 2.35 -26.93
CA LYS A 48 -5.20 3.14 -27.61
C LYS A 48 -6.18 3.78 -26.63
N THR A 49 -6.46 3.12 -25.51
CA THR A 49 -7.37 3.66 -24.50
C THR A 49 -6.70 4.72 -23.64
N ALA A 50 -5.45 4.51 -23.22
CA ALA A 50 -4.66 5.51 -22.52
C ALA A 50 -4.52 6.79 -23.35
N GLU A 51 -4.21 6.68 -24.64
CA GLU A 51 -4.17 7.81 -25.57
C GLU A 51 -5.50 8.56 -25.63
N ARG A 52 -6.62 7.83 -25.78
CA ARG A 52 -7.95 8.45 -25.81
C ARG A 52 -8.28 9.18 -24.51
N ILE A 53 -8.01 8.56 -23.36
CA ILE A 53 -8.26 9.17 -22.05
C ILE A 53 -7.42 10.45 -21.90
N SER A 54 -6.13 10.42 -22.25
CA SER A 54 -5.26 11.59 -22.20
C SER A 54 -5.76 12.71 -23.09
N LEU A 55 -6.04 12.43 -24.37
CA LEU A 55 -6.52 13.42 -25.33
C LEU A 55 -7.83 14.07 -24.90
N ASN A 56 -8.79 13.27 -24.41
CA ASN A 56 -10.07 13.77 -23.92
C ASN A 56 -9.95 14.70 -22.70
N ASN A 57 -8.81 14.66 -22.00
CA ASN A 57 -8.54 15.47 -20.83
C ASN A 57 -7.41 16.50 -21.08
N ASN A 58 -7.08 16.79 -22.34
CA ASN A 58 -6.03 17.74 -22.77
C ASN A 58 -4.62 17.40 -22.26
N PHE A 59 -4.31 16.11 -22.14
CA PHE A 59 -2.95 15.64 -21.83
C PHE A 59 -2.25 15.11 -23.09
N ASP A 60 -0.92 15.13 -23.05
CA ASP A 60 -0.04 14.70 -24.13
C ASP A 60 0.15 13.17 -24.19
N LYS A 61 0.99 12.75 -25.14
CA LYS A 61 1.34 11.34 -25.34
C LYS A 61 2.19 10.79 -24.19
N GLU A 62 3.01 11.61 -23.54
CA GLU A 62 3.81 11.19 -22.39
C GLU A 62 2.91 10.77 -21.24
N PHE A 63 1.85 11.53 -20.98
CA PHE A 63 0.82 11.15 -20.00
C PHE A 63 0.17 9.81 -20.32
N ALA A 64 -0.12 9.55 -21.60
CA ALA A 64 -0.67 8.26 -22.04
C ALA A 64 0.31 7.10 -21.80
N VAL A 65 1.61 7.31 -22.03
CA VAL A 65 2.66 6.33 -21.73
C VAL A 65 2.73 6.06 -20.23
N GLU A 66 2.65 7.08 -19.38
CA GLU A 66 2.64 6.90 -17.92
C GLU A 66 1.43 6.07 -17.44
N ILE A 67 0.22 6.31 -17.97
CA ILE A 67 -0.97 5.50 -17.66
C ILE A 67 -0.72 4.04 -18.03
N LEU A 68 -0.19 3.81 -19.23
CA LEU A 68 0.07 2.47 -19.76
C LEU A 68 1.08 1.71 -18.89
N GLU A 69 2.19 2.35 -18.56
CA GLU A 69 3.20 1.79 -17.68
C GLU A 69 2.63 1.45 -16.30
N ARG A 70 1.90 2.39 -15.68
CA ARG A 70 1.28 2.17 -14.37
C ARG A 70 0.28 1.02 -14.40
N THR A 71 -0.47 0.89 -15.49
CA THR A 71 -1.45 -0.19 -15.67
C THR A 71 -0.77 -1.55 -15.60
N PHE A 72 0.28 -1.75 -16.38
CA PHE A 72 1.00 -3.02 -16.41
C PHE A 72 1.86 -3.24 -15.15
N LYS A 73 2.49 -2.20 -14.60
CA LYS A 73 3.21 -2.27 -13.31
C LYS A 73 2.26 -2.70 -12.18
N ARG A 74 1.03 -2.18 -12.13
CA ARG A 74 0.00 -2.59 -11.16
C ARG A 74 -0.43 -4.03 -11.34
N PHE A 75 -0.65 -4.47 -12.58
CA PHE A 75 -0.98 -5.87 -12.84
C PHE A 75 0.14 -6.81 -12.40
N TRP A 76 1.40 -6.50 -12.74
CA TRP A 76 2.55 -7.27 -12.28
C TRP A 76 2.65 -7.33 -10.75
N LYS A 77 2.43 -6.20 -10.08
CA LYS A 77 2.47 -6.13 -8.61
C LYS A 77 1.34 -6.95 -7.97
N TYR A 78 0.15 -6.93 -8.58
CA TYR A 78 -1.05 -7.56 -8.05
C TYR A 78 -1.84 -8.32 -9.14
N PRO A 79 -1.39 -9.50 -9.59
CA PRO A 79 -2.03 -10.28 -10.67
C PRO A 79 -3.30 -11.01 -10.19
N ASN A 80 -4.16 -10.32 -9.43
CA ASN A 80 -5.32 -10.87 -8.71
C ASN A 80 -6.57 -11.00 -9.59
N PHE A 81 -6.39 -11.12 -10.90
CA PHE A 81 -7.51 -11.35 -11.82
C PHE A 81 -8.19 -12.68 -11.51
N ARG A 82 -9.53 -12.66 -11.48
CA ARG A 82 -10.40 -13.81 -11.21
C ARG A 82 -11.49 -13.85 -12.26
N LEU A 83 -11.43 -14.85 -13.13
CA LEU A 83 -12.32 -14.95 -14.29
C LEU A 83 -13.78 -15.10 -13.85
N GLU A 84 -14.02 -15.80 -12.74
CA GLU A 84 -15.36 -16.09 -12.20
C GLU A 84 -16.12 -14.83 -11.78
N LYS A 85 -15.39 -13.74 -11.52
CA LYS A 85 -15.97 -12.45 -11.13
C LYS A 85 -16.40 -11.58 -12.31
N MET A 86 -16.12 -12.00 -13.54
CA MET A 86 -16.33 -11.18 -14.74
C MET A 86 -17.52 -11.69 -15.57
N LYS A 87 -18.38 -10.78 -16.01
CA LYS A 87 -19.47 -11.05 -16.97
C LYS A 87 -18.98 -10.96 -18.43
N ALA A 88 -17.81 -11.50 -18.72
CA ALA A 88 -17.21 -11.44 -20.06
C ALA A 88 -17.39 -12.77 -20.79
N SER A 89 -17.55 -12.71 -22.11
CA SER A 89 -17.72 -13.91 -22.95
C SER A 89 -16.45 -14.75 -23.08
N THR A 90 -15.27 -14.14 -22.94
CA THR A 90 -13.98 -14.82 -23.05
C THR A 90 -13.02 -14.34 -21.96
N PRO A 91 -12.01 -15.16 -21.57
CA PRO A 91 -10.96 -14.74 -20.65
C PRO A 91 -10.25 -13.48 -21.10
N ASP A 92 -9.91 -13.39 -22.39
CA ASP A 92 -9.25 -12.23 -22.99
C ASP A 92 -10.07 -10.96 -22.81
N LYS A 93 -11.38 -11.02 -23.09
CA LYS A 93 -12.24 -9.84 -22.91
C LYS A 93 -12.40 -9.46 -21.44
N GLY A 94 -12.45 -10.45 -20.55
CA GLY A 94 -12.47 -10.23 -19.11
C GLY A 94 -11.22 -9.49 -18.63
N VAL A 95 -10.05 -9.95 -19.06
CA VAL A 95 -8.76 -9.32 -18.73
C VAL A 95 -8.65 -7.93 -19.33
N GLU A 96 -9.08 -7.74 -20.57
CA GLU A 96 -9.12 -6.42 -21.21
C GLU A 96 -9.94 -5.44 -20.33
N LEU A 97 -11.18 -5.77 -19.99
CA LEU A 97 -12.02 -4.93 -19.13
C LEU A 97 -11.40 -4.65 -17.77
N TYR A 98 -10.72 -5.64 -17.19
CA TYR A 98 -9.99 -5.50 -15.94
C TYR A 98 -8.83 -4.50 -16.06
N LEU A 99 -8.00 -4.63 -17.09
CA LEU A 99 -6.89 -3.72 -17.36
C LEU A 99 -7.37 -2.30 -17.70
N LEU A 100 -8.48 -2.17 -18.44
CA LEU A 100 -9.09 -0.86 -18.73
C LEU A 100 -9.54 -0.15 -17.44
N ARG A 101 -10.08 -0.89 -16.47
CA ARG A 101 -10.41 -0.33 -15.14
C ARG A 101 -9.15 0.12 -14.40
N ILE A 102 -8.06 -0.65 -14.47
CA ILE A 102 -6.77 -0.26 -13.88
C ILE A 102 -6.23 1.01 -14.57
N ALA A 103 -6.33 1.11 -15.90
CA ALA A 103 -5.89 2.27 -16.66
C ALA A 103 -6.69 3.53 -16.26
N GLN A 104 -8.01 3.43 -16.13
CA GLN A 104 -8.86 4.53 -15.67
C GLN A 104 -8.47 5.00 -14.26
N ASN A 105 -8.21 4.07 -13.33
CA ASN A 105 -7.74 4.43 -12.00
C ASN A 105 -6.35 5.08 -12.05
N SER A 106 -5.45 4.55 -12.87
CA SER A 106 -4.09 5.09 -13.03
C SER A 106 -4.10 6.53 -13.58
N PHE A 107 -5.05 6.85 -14.47
CA PHE A 107 -5.30 8.22 -14.92
C PHE A 107 -5.68 9.14 -13.75
N TYR A 108 -6.65 8.75 -12.93
CA TYR A 108 -7.08 9.58 -11.79
C TYR A 108 -5.98 9.73 -10.74
N ASP A 109 -5.20 8.67 -10.49
CA ASP A 109 -4.08 8.72 -9.57
C ASP A 109 -3.00 9.70 -10.06
N LEU A 110 -2.62 9.62 -11.34
CA LEU A 110 -1.70 10.58 -11.98
C LEU A 110 -2.22 12.02 -11.92
N LEU A 111 -3.51 12.22 -12.21
CA LEU A 111 -4.15 13.53 -12.17
C LEU A 111 -4.11 14.12 -10.77
N ASN A 112 -4.40 13.30 -9.75
CA ASN A 112 -4.37 13.68 -8.35
C ASN A 112 -2.95 14.03 -7.90
N GLU A 113 -1.96 13.20 -8.25
CA GLU A 113 -0.54 13.46 -7.97
C GLU A 113 -0.06 14.77 -8.58
N ARG A 114 -0.36 15.04 -9.86
CA ARG A 114 0.01 16.32 -10.51
C ARG A 114 -0.69 17.53 -9.91
N LYS A 115 -1.88 17.35 -9.31
CA LYS A 115 -2.61 18.39 -8.58
C LYS A 115 -2.18 18.51 -7.11
N GLY A 116 -1.30 17.63 -6.62
CA GLY A 116 -0.97 17.54 -5.20
C GLY A 116 -2.14 17.12 -4.31
N ILE A 117 -3.21 16.55 -4.89
CA ILE A 117 -4.42 16.13 -4.19
C ILE A 117 -4.28 14.64 -3.84
N ASN A 118 -4.63 14.24 -2.62
CA ASN A 118 -4.66 12.83 -2.21
C ASN A 118 -3.35 12.04 -2.45
N VAL A 119 -2.20 12.71 -2.46
CA VAL A 119 -0.92 12.00 -2.43
C VAL A 119 -0.82 11.36 -1.06
N SER A 120 -1.02 10.04 -1.02
CA SER A 120 -0.79 9.25 0.18
C SER A 120 0.68 9.42 0.54
N PRO A 121 1.02 9.85 1.77
CA PRO A 121 2.42 9.90 2.19
C PRO A 121 2.97 8.50 2.48
N TYR A 122 2.12 7.48 2.38
CA TYR A 122 2.44 6.08 2.63
C TYR A 122 2.75 5.35 1.33
N ASP A 123 3.84 4.57 1.33
CA ASP A 123 4.30 3.77 0.20
C ASP A 123 3.87 2.29 0.30
N GLY A 124 3.28 1.89 1.42
CA GLY A 124 2.78 0.54 1.67
C GLY A 124 3.82 -0.41 2.27
N SER A 125 5.02 0.09 2.61
CA SER A 125 6.08 -0.62 3.33
C SER A 125 5.92 -0.55 4.85
N GLU A 126 4.87 0.11 5.35
CA GLU A 126 4.65 0.27 6.78
C GLU A 126 4.31 -1.08 7.43
N GLU A 127 4.94 -1.34 8.58
CA GLU A 127 4.80 -2.60 9.34
C GLU A 127 4.39 -2.32 10.79
N ILE A 128 3.88 -3.34 11.48
CA ILE A 128 3.53 -3.22 12.91
C ILE A 128 4.82 -2.98 13.72
N VAL A 129 4.79 -1.96 14.58
CA VAL A 129 5.92 -1.61 15.46
C VAL A 129 5.72 -2.31 16.80
N TYR A 130 6.57 -3.28 17.11
CA TYR A 130 6.49 -4.07 18.34
C TYR A 130 7.29 -3.47 19.49
N ASP A 131 8.41 -2.85 19.17
CA ASP A 131 9.27 -2.19 20.14
C ASP A 131 9.77 -0.87 19.54
N VAL A 132 10.16 0.02 20.42
CA VAL A 132 10.82 1.24 20.03
C VAL A 132 12.29 0.88 19.84
N GLU A 133 12.72 0.67 18.60
CA GLU A 133 14.09 1.03 18.24
C GLU A 133 14.13 2.56 18.38
N ILE A 134 14.26 3.06 19.62
CA ILE A 134 14.57 4.46 19.85
C ILE A 134 15.98 4.60 19.27
N PRO A 135 16.18 5.33 18.16
CA PRO A 135 17.52 5.58 17.68
C PRO A 135 18.31 6.17 18.86
N ASP A 136 19.54 5.70 19.11
CA ASP A 136 20.37 6.19 20.22
C ASP A 136 20.51 7.72 20.22
N GLU A 137 20.33 8.35 19.05
CA GLU A 137 20.29 9.79 18.83
C GLU A 137 19.13 10.50 19.57
N LEU A 138 17.98 9.82 19.75
CA LEU A 138 16.89 10.29 20.61
C LEU A 138 17.11 9.91 22.09
N LEU A 139 17.87 8.86 22.38
CA LEU A 139 18.21 8.44 23.75
C LEU A 139 19.23 9.37 24.43
N ASN A 140 20.09 10.05 23.66
CA ASN A 140 21.05 11.03 24.18
C ASN A 140 20.44 12.39 24.54
N VAL A 141 19.17 12.63 24.20
CA VAL A 141 18.43 13.78 24.74
C VAL A 141 17.59 13.27 25.90
N ARG A 142 18.01 13.61 27.13
CA ARG A 142 17.23 13.49 28.37
C ARG A 142 15.95 14.36 28.33
N SER A 143 15.09 14.16 27.33
CA SER A 143 13.82 14.86 27.26
C SER A 143 12.87 14.19 28.25
N GLU A 144 12.32 14.97 29.18
CA GLU A 144 11.28 14.53 30.13
C GLU A 144 10.16 13.75 29.44
N LYS A 145 9.86 14.12 28.18
CA LYS A 145 8.91 13.44 27.30
C LYS A 145 9.21 11.95 27.10
N LEU A 146 10.48 11.55 26.93
CA LEU A 146 10.86 10.14 26.79
C LEU A 146 10.72 9.38 28.11
N ILE A 147 11.04 10.02 29.24
CA ILE A 147 10.88 9.41 30.57
C ILE A 147 9.39 9.19 30.85
N ILE A 148 8.56 10.19 30.60
CA ILE A 148 7.11 10.11 30.71
C ILE A 148 6.58 8.99 29.81
N LEU A 149 6.99 8.97 28.55
CA LEU A 149 6.53 7.97 27.60
C LEU A 149 6.87 6.54 28.06
N LYS A 150 8.12 6.28 28.49
CA LYS A 150 8.51 4.95 29.00
C LYS A 150 7.67 4.54 30.21
N LYS A 151 7.55 5.43 31.21
CA LYS A 151 6.74 5.16 32.41
C LYS A 151 5.28 4.89 32.10
N VAL A 152 4.69 5.68 31.20
CA VAL A 152 3.29 5.49 30.81
C VAL A 152 3.12 4.17 30.08
N LEU A 153 3.98 3.87 29.10
CA LEU A 153 3.88 2.62 28.35
C LEU A 153 4.00 1.40 29.28
N GLU A 154 4.88 1.42 30.28
CA GLU A 154 5.02 0.34 31.28
C GLU A 154 3.72 0.00 32.01
N THR A 155 2.82 0.97 32.22
CA THR A 155 1.52 0.76 32.89
C THR A 155 0.47 0.07 32.03
N PHE A 156 0.67 0.00 30.71
CA PHE A 156 -0.30 -0.57 29.78
C PHE A 156 0.09 -1.96 29.27
N SER A 157 -0.91 -2.70 28.80
CA SER A 157 -0.70 -4.01 28.19
C SER A 157 0.09 -3.90 26.87
N TRP A 158 0.69 -5.01 26.45
CA TRP A 158 1.45 -5.08 25.20
C TRP A 158 0.62 -4.62 23.98
N LYS A 159 -0.69 -4.90 23.94
CA LYS A 159 -1.57 -4.46 22.84
C LYS A 159 -1.63 -2.94 22.73
N HIS A 160 -1.76 -2.23 23.85
CA HIS A 160 -1.73 -0.77 23.88
C HIS A 160 -0.41 -0.22 23.36
N LYS A 161 0.71 -0.82 23.82
CA LYS A 161 2.06 -0.44 23.41
C LYS A 161 2.22 -0.55 21.89
N VAL A 162 1.95 -1.72 21.33
CA VAL A 162 2.08 -1.97 19.88
C VAL A 162 1.23 -0.99 19.06
N ILE A 163 -0.01 -0.75 19.47
CA ILE A 163 -0.89 0.21 18.80
C ILE A 163 -0.28 1.61 18.86
N TYR A 164 0.01 2.11 20.06
CA TYR A 164 0.50 3.47 20.23
C TYR A 164 1.81 3.69 19.48
N LEU A 165 2.75 2.74 19.52
CA LEU A 165 4.03 2.82 18.82
C LEU A 165 3.86 2.81 17.29
N THR A 166 2.96 1.97 16.78
CA THR A 166 2.66 1.94 15.34
C THR A 166 2.08 3.27 14.86
N TYR A 167 1.16 3.86 15.65
CA TYR A 167 0.65 5.19 15.37
C TYR A 167 1.74 6.27 15.51
N LEU A 168 2.57 6.23 16.55
CA LEU A 168 3.64 7.20 16.77
C LEU A 168 4.63 7.26 15.60
N LYS A 169 4.95 6.10 14.98
CA LYS A 169 5.89 6.01 13.87
C LYS A 169 5.32 6.51 12.54
N TYR A 170 4.05 6.23 12.26
CA TYR A 170 3.47 6.41 10.91
C TYR A 170 2.32 7.41 10.83
N GLU A 171 1.78 7.89 11.96
CA GLU A 171 0.70 8.86 11.92
C GLU A 171 1.22 10.20 11.38
N MET A 172 0.63 10.65 10.28
CA MET A 172 0.93 11.95 9.67
C MET A 172 -0.30 12.83 9.75
N GLN A 173 -0.09 14.12 10.00
CA GLN A 173 -1.18 15.07 10.20
C GLN A 173 -2.13 15.09 9.01
N GLY A 174 -3.43 14.93 9.28
CA GLY A 174 -4.47 14.89 8.23
C GLY A 174 -4.60 13.57 7.49
N HIS A 175 -3.74 12.58 7.76
CA HIS A 175 -3.74 11.28 7.11
C HIS A 175 -4.08 10.15 8.09
N LYS A 176 -4.92 9.22 7.62
CA LYS A 176 -5.19 7.97 8.35
C LYS A 176 -4.09 6.98 8.01
N LEU A 177 -3.68 6.16 8.98
CA LEU A 177 -2.78 5.03 8.73
C LEU A 177 -3.25 4.18 7.54
N PRO A 178 -2.31 3.56 6.79
CA PRO A 178 -2.62 2.69 5.67
C PRO A 178 -3.64 1.60 6.04
N ARG A 179 -4.62 1.37 5.16
CA ARG A 179 -5.65 0.33 5.40
C ARG A 179 -5.07 -1.07 5.59
N LYS A 180 -3.96 -1.36 4.89
CA LYS A 180 -3.23 -2.64 5.03
C LYS A 180 -2.70 -2.78 6.45
N LEU A 181 -1.94 -1.79 6.94
CA LEU A 181 -1.41 -1.75 8.30
C LEU A 181 -2.52 -1.84 9.37
N LEU A 182 -3.63 -1.11 9.19
CA LEU A 182 -4.78 -1.20 10.09
C LEU A 182 -5.45 -2.59 10.08
N THR A 183 -5.40 -3.30 8.96
CA THR A 183 -5.95 -4.66 8.86
C THR A 183 -5.02 -5.65 9.56
N GLU A 184 -3.73 -5.56 9.30
CA GLU A 184 -2.71 -6.36 9.98
C GLU A 184 -2.73 -6.14 11.50
N LEU A 185 -2.88 -4.90 11.98
CA LEU A 185 -3.02 -4.61 13.40
C LEU A 185 -4.23 -5.33 14.01
N ARG A 186 -5.39 -5.30 13.34
CA ARG A 186 -6.62 -5.95 13.83
C ARG A 186 -6.46 -7.47 13.87
N GLU A 187 -5.92 -8.05 12.80
CA GLU A 187 -5.70 -9.49 12.68
C GLU A 187 -4.66 -9.98 13.71
N LYS A 188 -3.55 -9.25 13.87
CA LYS A 188 -2.47 -9.63 14.78
C LYS A 188 -2.85 -9.52 16.24
N LEU A 189 -3.60 -8.47 16.60
CA LEU A 189 -3.98 -8.19 17.99
C LEU A 189 -5.33 -8.80 18.37
N ASP A 190 -6.07 -9.36 17.40
CA ASP A 190 -7.41 -9.91 17.55
C ASP A 190 -8.36 -8.93 18.25
N ILE A 191 -8.50 -7.73 17.67
CA ILE A 191 -9.35 -6.65 18.20
C ILE A 191 -10.02 -5.85 17.08
N SER A 192 -11.10 -5.17 17.43
CA SER A 192 -11.82 -4.28 16.52
C SER A 192 -11.08 -2.97 16.27
N GLN A 193 -11.44 -2.26 15.19
CA GLN A 193 -10.91 -0.92 14.92
C GLN A 193 -11.27 0.09 16.03
N ASP A 194 -12.42 -0.08 16.68
CA ASP A 194 -12.86 0.80 17.76
C ASP A 194 -12.07 0.56 19.03
N THR A 195 -11.73 -0.71 19.31
CA THR A 195 -10.80 -1.06 20.39
C THR A 195 -9.40 -0.49 20.13
N ILE A 196 -8.92 -0.51 18.88
CA ILE A 196 -7.64 0.14 18.52
C ILE A 196 -7.67 1.63 18.84
N ARG A 197 -8.75 2.32 18.43
CA ARG A 197 -8.93 3.76 18.71
C ARG A 197 -8.98 4.05 20.21
N TYR A 198 -9.69 3.22 20.96
CA TYR A 198 -9.82 3.35 22.40
C TYR A 198 -8.48 3.14 23.11
N TYR A 199 -7.75 2.07 22.81
CA TYR A 199 -6.43 1.82 23.40
C TYR A 199 -5.43 2.94 23.09
N ARG A 200 -5.44 3.46 21.86
CA ARG A 200 -4.65 4.65 21.51
C ARG A 200 -5.04 5.87 22.36
N TYR A 201 -6.34 6.12 22.51
CA TYR A 201 -6.86 7.22 23.31
C TYR A 201 -6.43 7.10 24.78
N GLU A 202 -6.51 5.91 25.37
CA GLU A 202 -6.10 5.69 26.77
C GLU A 202 -4.62 6.00 27.00
N VAL A 203 -3.74 5.57 26.09
CA VAL A 203 -2.30 5.87 26.19
C VAL A 203 -2.07 7.38 26.06
N ILE A 204 -2.66 8.04 25.07
CA ILE A 204 -2.52 9.50 24.87
C ILE A 204 -3.03 10.27 26.10
N ARG A 205 -4.20 9.90 26.63
CA ARG A 205 -4.76 10.51 27.83
C ARG A 205 -3.79 10.40 29.01
N LYS A 206 -3.20 9.21 29.21
CA LYS A 206 -2.25 8.97 30.29
C LYS A 206 -0.94 9.72 30.14
N ILE A 207 -0.46 9.89 28.90
CA ILE A 207 0.71 10.74 28.60
C ILE A 207 0.43 12.18 28.98
N ASN A 208 -0.75 12.72 28.62
CA ASN A 208 -1.14 14.08 28.97
C ASN A 208 -1.24 14.26 30.50
N GLU A 209 -1.91 13.33 31.20
CA GLU A 209 -1.97 13.32 32.68
C GLU A 209 -0.58 13.38 33.32
N TYR A 210 0.36 12.54 32.85
CA TYR A 210 1.73 12.55 33.38
C TYR A 210 2.47 13.84 33.04
N THR A 211 2.27 14.38 31.84
CA THR A 211 2.94 15.62 31.41
C THR A 211 2.49 16.80 32.27
N GLU A 212 1.20 16.92 32.56
CA GLU A 212 0.64 17.94 33.45
C GLU A 212 1.19 17.83 34.87
N LEU A 213 1.25 16.61 35.43
CA LEU A 213 1.82 16.37 36.77
C LEU A 213 3.32 16.70 36.84
N TRP A 214 4.06 16.46 35.77
CA TRP A 214 5.48 16.81 35.69
C TRP A 214 5.69 18.32 35.63
N GLN A 215 4.90 19.04 34.83
CA GLN A 215 4.98 20.51 34.75
C GLN A 215 4.67 21.18 36.10
N GLN A 216 3.68 20.69 36.84
CA GLN A 216 3.35 21.20 38.17
C GLN A 216 4.45 20.97 39.21
N ARG A 217 5.31 19.95 39.01
CA ARG A 217 6.44 19.66 39.90
C ARG A 217 7.59 20.65 39.73
N ASP A 218 7.79 21.16 38.51
CA ASP A 218 8.89 22.08 38.19
C ASP A 218 8.56 23.55 38.48
N GLU A 219 7.28 23.86 38.79
CA GLU A 219 6.81 25.19 39.20
C GLU A 219 6.86 25.43 40.73
N VAL A 220 7.27 24.43 41.53
CA VAL A 220 7.40 24.48 43.01
C VAL A 220 8.87 24.45 43.42
#